data_AF-A0A1J5P1P5-F1
#
_entry.id   AF-A0A1J5P1P5-F1
#
_cell.length_a   1.000
_cell.length_b   1.000
_cell.length_c   1.000
_cell.angle_alpha   90.00
_cell.angle_beta   90.00
_cell.angle_gamma   90.00
#
_symmetry.space_group_name_H-M   'P 1'
#
loop_
_entity.id
_entity.type
_entity.pdbx_description
1 polymer ?
#
loop_
_entity_poly.entity_id
_entity_poly.type
_entity_poly.pdbx_seq_one_letter_code
_entity_poly.pdbx_strand_id
1 'polypeptide(L)'
;MAHLGDPLEDLGWSFNPVWSFGRPEAGGLLPHDQAVAVWEQASGLKADPAALHWWTLFNCVKGQAIWISSARAFIDGGNTEPVMVVPPWMLQNAQDRAILKVMGRL
;
A
#
# COMPACT_ATOMS: atom_id res chain seq x y z
N MET A 1 3.56 -12.16 -4.43
CA MET A 1 2.31 -12.44 -5.17
C MET A 1 2.49 -11.83 -6.54
N ALA A 2 2.25 -12.59 -7.61
CA ALA A 2 2.29 -12.08 -8.96
C ALA A 2 1.06 -12.64 -9.70
N HIS A 3 0.36 -11.80 -10.42
CA HIS A 3 -0.75 -12.17 -11.29
C HIS A 3 -0.83 -11.17 -12.45
N LEU A 4 -1.53 -11.55 -13.51
CA LEU A 4 -1.90 -10.60 -14.56
C LEU A 4 -2.96 -9.64 -14.01
N GLY A 5 -2.83 -8.35 -14.30
CA GLY A 5 -3.68 -7.31 -13.76
C GLY A 5 -3.39 -5.95 -14.37
N ASP A 6 -4.08 -4.93 -13.86
CA ASP A 6 -3.79 -3.54 -14.19
C ASP A 6 -2.40 -3.18 -13.60
N PRO A 7 -1.43 -2.72 -14.41
CA PRO A 7 -0.10 -2.39 -13.92
C PRO A 7 -0.08 -1.24 -12.90
N LEU A 8 -1.14 -0.42 -12.85
CA LEU A 8 -1.31 0.61 -11.81
C LEU A 8 -1.59 0.03 -10.44
N GLU A 9 -1.96 -1.25 -10.34
CA GLU A 9 -2.05 -1.96 -9.06
C GLU A 9 -0.69 -2.01 -8.35
N ASP A 10 0.40 -2.27 -9.09
CA ASP A 10 1.74 -2.36 -8.51
C ASP A 10 2.31 -0.96 -8.19
N LEU A 11 2.09 0.01 -9.09
CA LEU A 11 2.43 1.42 -8.82
C LEU A 11 1.66 1.94 -7.60
N GLY A 12 0.36 1.70 -7.54
CA GLY A 12 -0.51 2.09 -6.43
C GLY A 12 -0.11 1.46 -5.10
N TRP A 13 0.53 0.29 -5.11
CA TRP A 13 1.05 -0.33 -3.88
C TRP A 13 2.15 0.54 -3.28
N SER A 14 3.05 1.07 -4.12
CA SER A 14 4.14 1.97 -3.70
C SER A 14 3.63 3.34 -3.20
N PHE A 15 2.45 3.75 -3.65
CA PHE A 15 1.79 5.00 -3.25
C PHE A 15 0.94 4.85 -1.98
N ASN A 16 0.79 3.64 -1.44
CA ASN A 16 0.10 3.42 -0.17
C ASN A 16 0.80 4.23 0.94
N PRO A 17 0.08 5.12 1.65
CA PRO A 17 0.68 6.03 2.64
C PRO A 17 1.50 5.35 3.75
N VAL A 18 1.26 4.08 4.06
CA VAL A 18 2.06 3.35 5.06
C VAL A 18 3.53 3.22 4.66
N TRP A 19 3.84 3.30 3.37
CA TRP A 19 5.21 3.27 2.84
C TRP A 19 5.87 4.64 2.75
N SER A 20 5.13 5.73 2.99
CA SER A 20 5.73 7.06 3.01
C SER A 20 6.45 7.37 4.34
N PHE A 21 6.23 6.55 5.38
CA PHE A 21 6.79 6.73 6.73
C PHE A 21 6.61 8.16 7.26
N GLY A 22 5.45 8.76 6.98
CA GLY A 22 5.09 10.12 7.43
C GLY A 22 5.62 11.24 6.53
N ARG A 23 6.31 10.92 5.43
CA ARG A 23 6.81 11.89 4.46
C ARG A 23 5.79 12.15 3.33
N PRO A 24 5.88 13.30 2.63
CA PRO A 24 5.00 13.59 1.49
C PRO A 24 5.35 12.81 0.21
N GLU A 25 6.53 12.21 0.13
CA GLU A 25 7.00 11.46 -1.05
C GLU A 25 6.37 10.06 -1.15
N ALA A 26 6.09 9.62 -2.38
CA ALA A 26 5.66 8.26 -2.68
C ALA A 26 6.78 7.27 -2.30
N GLY A 27 6.44 6.25 -1.50
CA GLY A 27 7.42 5.33 -0.91
C GLY A 27 8.54 6.00 -0.09
N GLY A 28 8.40 7.29 0.25
CA GLY A 28 9.45 8.08 0.90
C GLY A 28 10.63 8.47 -0.02
N LEU A 29 10.49 8.33 -1.34
CA LEU A 29 11.60 8.50 -2.30
C LEU A 29 11.46 9.72 -3.21
N LEU A 30 10.31 9.89 -3.86
CA LEU A 30 10.08 10.95 -4.84
C LEU A 30 8.72 11.63 -4.63
N PRO A 31 8.58 12.92 -4.99
CA PRO A 31 7.27 13.54 -5.15
C PRO A 31 6.37 12.70 -6.07
N HIS A 32 5.06 12.69 -5.78
CA HIS A 32 4.10 11.80 -6.45
C HIS A 32 4.10 11.96 -7.98
N ASP A 33 4.12 13.20 -8.46
CA ASP A 33 4.18 13.54 -9.88
C ASP A 33 5.46 13.05 -10.56
N GLN A 34 6.60 13.18 -9.88
CA GLN A 34 7.89 12.66 -10.37
C GLN A 34 7.92 11.13 -10.37
N ALA A 35 7.38 10.48 -9.34
CA ALA A 35 7.28 9.02 -9.29
C ALA A 35 6.43 8.48 -10.45
N VAL A 36 5.29 9.12 -10.75
CA VAL A 36 4.48 8.78 -11.93
C VAL A 36 5.27 9.02 -13.22
N ALA A 37 5.93 10.16 -13.38
CA ALA A 37 6.69 10.47 -14.59
C ALA A 37 7.81 9.45 -14.86
N VAL A 38 8.56 9.08 -13.82
CA VAL A 38 9.61 8.04 -13.90
C VAL A 38 9.01 6.70 -14.30
N TRP A 39 7.89 6.31 -13.69
CA TRP A 39 7.21 5.06 -14.02
C TRP A 39 6.67 5.04 -15.44
N GLU A 40 6.05 6.13 -15.92
CA GLU A 40 5.57 6.24 -17.30
C GLU A 40 6.72 6.15 -18.31
N GLN A 41 7.83 6.84 -18.03
CA GLN A 41 9.03 6.78 -18.89
C GLN A 41 9.62 5.37 -18.96
N ALA A 42 9.73 4.68 -17.83
CA ALA A 42 10.34 3.36 -17.76
C ALA A 42 9.44 2.25 -18.34
N SER A 43 8.11 2.36 -18.14
CA SER A 43 7.15 1.35 -18.58
C SER A 43 6.66 1.55 -20.02
N GLY A 44 6.72 2.78 -20.55
CA GLY A 44 6.09 3.15 -21.81
C GLY A 44 4.55 3.27 -21.73
N LEU A 45 3.98 3.21 -20.52
CA LEU A 45 2.54 3.30 -20.26
C LEU A 45 2.15 4.69 -19.75
N LYS A 46 0.84 4.95 -19.68
CA LYS A 46 0.27 6.15 -19.07
C LYS A 46 -0.52 5.80 -17.82
N ALA A 47 -0.30 6.56 -16.75
CA ALA A 47 -1.00 6.38 -15.49
C ALA A 47 -2.25 7.26 -15.48
N ASP A 48 -3.41 6.66 -15.70
CA ASP A 48 -4.68 7.35 -15.48
C ASP A 48 -4.79 7.74 -13.99
N PRO A 49 -4.97 9.04 -13.67
CA PRO A 49 -4.98 9.48 -12.27
C PRO A 49 -6.12 8.89 -11.43
N ALA A 50 -7.28 8.63 -12.03
CA ALA A 50 -8.43 8.06 -11.32
C ALA A 50 -8.22 6.56 -11.04
N ALA A 51 -7.67 5.82 -12.00
CA ALA A 51 -7.29 4.43 -11.82
C ALA A 51 -6.17 4.29 -10.78
N LEU A 52 -5.13 5.13 -10.83
CA LEU A 52 -4.06 5.11 -9.84
C LEU A 52 -4.58 5.43 -8.42
N HIS A 53 -5.49 6.41 -8.31
CA HIS A 53 -6.15 6.71 -7.04
C HIS A 53 -6.95 5.51 -6.51
N TRP A 54 -7.76 4.89 -7.37
CA TRP A 54 -8.52 3.68 -7.05
C TRP A 54 -7.61 2.54 -6.57
N TRP A 55 -6.54 2.25 -7.30
CA TRP A 55 -5.60 1.19 -6.92
C TRP A 55 -4.85 1.49 -5.64
N THR A 56 -4.49 2.75 -5.40
CA THR A 56 -3.88 3.17 -4.13
C THR A 56 -4.82 2.90 -2.96
N LEU A 57 -6.12 3.25 -3.10
CA LEU A 57 -7.14 2.97 -2.09
C LEU A 57 -7.35 1.47 -1.89
N PHE A 58 -7.55 0.72 -2.97
CA PHE A 58 -7.81 -0.72 -2.88
C PHE A 58 -6.62 -1.49 -2.31
N ASN A 59 -5.39 -1.07 -2.63
CA ASN A 59 -4.19 -1.64 -2.02
C ASN A 59 -4.12 -1.40 -0.50
N CYS A 60 -4.69 -0.32 0.02
CA CYS A 60 -4.81 -0.14 1.47
C CYS A 60 -5.70 -1.23 2.08
N VAL A 61 -6.80 -1.61 1.42
CA VAL A 61 -7.68 -2.71 1.84
C VAL A 61 -6.96 -4.05 1.77
N LYS A 62 -6.22 -4.32 0.69
CA LYS A 62 -5.38 -5.52 0.57
C LYS A 62 -4.33 -5.59 1.67
N GLY A 63 -3.68 -4.46 1.99
CA GLY A 63 -2.76 -4.33 3.11
C GLY A 63 -3.41 -4.72 4.44
N GLN A 64 -4.61 -4.21 4.73
CA GLN A 64 -5.34 -4.60 5.93
C GLN A 64 -5.60 -6.10 6.01
N ALA A 65 -6.02 -6.71 4.89
CA ALA A 65 -6.26 -8.15 4.86
C ALA A 65 -5.00 -8.95 5.22
N ILE A 66 -3.82 -8.50 4.78
CA ILE A 66 -2.53 -9.11 5.14
C ILE A 66 -2.28 -8.97 6.65
N TRP A 67 -2.43 -7.78 7.20
CA TRP A 67 -2.18 -7.52 8.63
C TRP A 67 -3.14 -8.33 9.51
N ILE A 68 -4.44 -8.32 9.22
CA ILE A 68 -5.45 -9.07 9.98
C ILE A 68 -5.17 -10.57 9.91
N SER A 69 -4.89 -11.10 8.73
CA SER A 69 -4.61 -12.54 8.55
C SER A 69 -3.32 -12.96 9.27
N SER A 70 -2.29 -12.12 9.23
CA SER A 70 -1.03 -12.33 9.95
C SER A 70 -1.25 -12.39 11.47
N ALA A 71 -1.98 -11.41 12.02
CA ALA A 71 -2.31 -11.39 13.44
C ALA A 71 -3.12 -12.62 13.86
N ARG A 72 -4.10 -13.02 13.03
CA ARG A 72 -4.93 -14.21 13.30
C ARG A 72 -4.09 -15.49 13.35
N ALA A 73 -3.17 -15.68 12.41
CA ALA A 73 -2.29 -16.84 12.37
C ALA A 73 -1.39 -16.96 13.61
N PHE A 74 -0.96 -15.81 14.17
CA PHE A 74 -0.21 -15.77 15.43
C PHE A 74 -1.11 -16.09 16.63
N ILE A 75 -2.27 -15.45 16.73
CA ILE A 75 -3.22 -15.60 17.86
C ILE A 75 -3.72 -17.05 17.98
N ASP A 76 -3.98 -17.71 16.85
CA ASP A 76 -4.46 -19.09 16.82
C ASP A 76 -3.37 -20.11 17.18
N GLY A 77 -2.14 -19.67 17.46
CA GLY A 77 -1.01 -20.52 17.83
C GLY A 77 -0.44 -21.33 16.66
N GLY A 78 -0.73 -20.94 15.41
CA GLY A 78 -0.22 -21.61 14.21
C GLY A 78 1.24 -21.29 13.95
N ASN A 79 1.50 -20.09 13.41
CA ASN A 79 2.86 -19.57 13.22
C ASN A 79 3.11 -18.42 14.21
N THR A 80 3.96 -18.67 15.20
CA THR A 80 4.24 -17.72 16.29
C THR A 80 5.57 -16.97 16.11
N GLU A 81 6.16 -16.98 14.91
CA GLU A 81 7.35 -16.18 14.64
C GLU A 81 7.04 -14.68 14.78
N PRO A 82 7.97 -13.85 15.29
CA PRO A 82 7.74 -12.41 15.49
C PRO A 82 7.27 -11.67 14.22
N VAL A 83 7.67 -12.16 13.04
CA VAL A 83 7.23 -11.62 11.75
C VAL A 83 5.71 -11.67 11.56
N MET A 84 5.00 -12.55 12.28
CA MET A 84 3.54 -12.67 12.19
C MET A 84 2.80 -11.64 13.06
N VAL A 85 3.45 -11.06 14.09
CA VAL A 85 2.81 -10.16 15.05
C VAL A 85 3.34 -8.72 14.98
N VAL A 86 4.61 -8.52 14.64
CA VAL A 86 5.21 -7.18 14.58
C VAL A 86 4.56 -6.31 13.49
N PRO A 87 4.43 -6.77 12.22
CA PRO A 87 3.76 -5.97 11.19
C PRO A 87 2.32 -5.58 11.54
N PRO A 88 1.41 -6.49 11.96
CA PRO A 88 0.05 -6.05 12.27
C PRO A 88 -0.02 -5.13 13.49
N TRP A 89 0.83 -5.33 14.50
CA TRP A 89 0.90 -4.42 15.64
C TRP A 89 1.27 -2.99 15.22
N MET A 90 2.20 -2.84 14.27
CA MET A 90 2.62 -1.53 13.75
C MET A 90 1.66 -0.94 12.72
N LEU A 91 1.10 -1.77 11.84
CA LEU A 91 0.51 -1.32 10.59
C LEU A 91 -1.02 -1.32 10.56
N GLN A 92 -1.73 -2.05 11.42
CA GLN A 92 -3.21 -2.07 11.37
C GLN A 92 -3.81 -0.66 11.52
N ASN A 93 -3.48 0.07 12.59
CA ASN A 93 -3.99 1.43 12.76
C ASN A 93 -3.42 2.40 11.69
N ALA A 94 -2.15 2.24 11.29
CA ALA A 94 -1.55 3.08 10.26
C ALA A 94 -2.25 2.91 8.90
N GLN A 95 -2.66 1.69 8.58
CA GLN A 95 -3.34 1.35 7.34
C GLN A 95 -4.80 1.82 7.34
N ASP A 96 -5.51 1.82 8.47
CA ASP A 96 -6.84 2.45 8.59
C ASP A 96 -6.76 3.96 8.36
N ARG A 97 -5.76 4.61 8.95
CA ARG A 97 -5.48 6.04 8.70
C ARG A 97 -5.10 6.30 7.26
N ALA A 98 -4.37 5.39 6.62
CA ALA A 98 -4.03 5.49 5.20
C ALA A 98 -5.28 5.44 4.31
N ILE A 99 -6.24 4.55 4.60
CA ILE A 99 -7.54 4.50 3.91
C ILE A 99 -8.26 5.84 4.04
N LEU A 100 -8.41 6.36 5.27
CA LEU A 100 -9.08 7.64 5.52
C LEU A 100 -8.37 8.81 4.81
N LYS A 101 -7.04 8.83 4.82
CA LYS A 101 -6.24 9.86 4.14
C LYS A 101 -6.46 9.81 2.63
N VAL A 102 -6.43 8.64 2.01
CA VAL A 102 -6.67 8.48 0.56
C VAL A 102 -8.10 8.91 0.21
N MET A 103 -9.07 8.61 1.06
CA MET A 103 -10.47 9.02 0.88
C MET A 103 -10.73 10.52 1.16
N GLY A 104 -9.73 11.29 1.61
CA GLY A 104 -9.92 12.69 2.00
C GLY A 104 -10.81 12.87 3.25
N ARG A 105 -10.74 11.93 4.19
CA ARG A 105 -11.56 11.86 5.42
C ARG A 105 -10.74 12.03 6.70
N LEU A 106 -9.48 12.44 6.60
CA LEU A 106 -8.55 12.67 7.71
C LEU A 106 -8.00 14.10 7.68
#